data_AF-A0A150LAK7-F1
#
_entry.id   AF-A0A150LAK7-F1
#
_cell.length_a   1.000
_cell.length_b   1.000
_cell.length_c   1.000
_cell.angle_alpha   90.00
_cell.angle_beta   90.00
_cell.angle_gamma   90.00
#
_symmetry.space_group_name_H-M   'P 1'
#
loop_
_entity.id
_entity.type
_entity.pdbx_description
1 polymer ?
#
loop_
_entity_poly.entity_id
_entity_poly.type
_entity_poly.pdbx_seq_one_letter_code
_entity_poly.pdbx_strand_id
1 'polypeptide(L)'
;MKKCENIMTTTAYMYGVFNSRISAGNINFNKMMTNTRNPLNILKTSGQRIYGRIRGIYRLLAMPSLFEIGFYVRWYDKTDDDLIIITNYASSAGPEIRLECRSEEGKSYSFLATGQISMGPNEYEHPFTIRQEGNAFTIRTGDKSPCREVYPDLCYRMKLAGAEFRLAGGRIFLEGAWGIPPPWRFWLFLQLAAGKWPFKGACTGKTGPLRNGNWIGRRKNSGPFSGKR
;
A
#
# COMPACT_ATOMS: atom_id res chain seq x y z
N MET A 1 -28.76 1.33 12.79
CA MET A 1 -27.82 0.73 11.82
C MET A 1 -26.44 1.30 12.07
N LYS A 2 -25.42 0.50 12.37
CA LYS A 2 -24.05 1.01 12.61
C LYS A 2 -23.46 1.40 11.26
N LYS A 3 -23.23 2.69 11.03
CA LYS A 3 -22.70 3.20 9.75
C LYS A 3 -21.27 2.64 9.58
N CYS A 4 -21.06 1.86 8.52
CA CYS A 4 -19.79 1.20 8.22
C CYS A 4 -18.76 2.19 7.62
N GLU A 5 -18.48 3.28 8.33
CA GLU A 5 -17.71 4.43 7.81
C GLU A 5 -16.20 4.19 7.68
N ASN A 6 -15.71 2.98 7.98
CA ASN A 6 -14.29 2.63 7.90
C ASN A 6 -14.05 1.25 7.26
N ILE A 7 -14.96 0.72 6.42
CA ILE A 7 -14.62 -0.50 5.66
C ILE A 7 -13.50 -0.17 4.69
N MET A 8 -12.38 -0.89 4.80
CA MET A 8 -11.30 -0.79 3.83
C MET A 8 -11.56 -1.72 2.66
N THR A 9 -11.29 -1.24 1.45
CA THR A 9 -11.37 -2.02 0.22
C THR A 9 -10.11 -1.81 -0.59
N THR A 10 -9.66 -2.86 -1.27
CA THR A 10 -8.59 -2.83 -2.27
C THR A 10 -8.94 -3.80 -3.38
N THR A 11 -8.37 -3.58 -4.56
CA THR A 11 -8.46 -4.49 -5.69
C THR A 11 -7.05 -4.91 -6.09
N ALA A 12 -6.81 -6.21 -6.20
CA ALA A 12 -5.55 -6.79 -6.63
C ALA A 12 -5.73 -7.55 -7.95
N TYR A 13 -4.67 -7.63 -8.75
CA TYR A 13 -4.67 -8.38 -10.02
C TYR A 13 -3.42 -9.25 -10.14
N MET A 14 -3.59 -10.39 -10.80
CA MET A 14 -2.52 -11.37 -11.04
C MET A 14 -1.26 -10.73 -11.63
N TYR A 15 -1.39 -9.84 -12.59
CA TYR A 15 -0.28 -9.22 -13.33
C TYR A 15 0.50 -8.14 -12.54
N GLY A 16 0.67 -8.33 -11.23
CA GLY A 16 1.52 -7.50 -10.38
C GLY A 16 0.89 -6.16 -10.01
N VAL A 17 -0.43 -6.13 -9.80
CA VAL A 17 -1.10 -5.04 -9.07
C VAL A 17 -1.39 -5.56 -7.67
N PHE A 18 -0.57 -5.16 -6.70
CA PHE A 18 -0.66 -5.68 -5.34
C PHE A 18 -1.77 -4.99 -4.53
N ASN A 19 -2.01 -3.72 -4.83
CA ASN A 19 -3.16 -2.96 -4.35
C ASN A 19 -3.58 -1.95 -5.42
N SER A 20 -4.86 -1.69 -5.55
CA SER A 20 -5.41 -0.59 -6.35
C SER A 20 -6.75 -0.21 -5.75
N ARG A 21 -7.25 1.00 -6.01
CA ARG A 21 -8.51 1.47 -5.42
C ARG A 21 -8.55 1.25 -3.89
N ILE A 22 -7.47 1.59 -3.18
CA ILE A 22 -7.53 1.58 -1.72
C ILE A 22 -8.52 2.67 -1.28
N SER A 23 -9.58 2.30 -0.56
CA SER A 23 -10.61 3.23 -0.11
C SER A 23 -11.18 2.86 1.26
N ALA A 24 -11.62 3.86 2.02
CA ALA A 24 -12.33 3.74 3.29
C ALA A 24 -13.78 4.21 3.11
N GLY A 25 -14.73 3.28 3.17
CA GLY A 25 -16.13 3.55 2.91
C GLY A 25 -16.40 3.77 1.42
N ASN A 26 -16.62 5.01 0.99
CA ASN A 26 -16.97 5.31 -0.40
C ASN A 26 -15.82 4.97 -1.36
N ILE A 27 -16.03 3.96 -2.22
CA ILE A 27 -15.01 3.42 -3.12
C ILE A 27 -14.63 4.34 -4.29
N ASN A 28 -15.40 5.41 -4.53
CA ASN A 28 -15.14 6.37 -5.59
C ASN A 28 -14.45 7.63 -5.04
N PHE A 29 -15.12 8.31 -4.10
CA PHE A 29 -14.64 9.59 -3.56
C PHE A 29 -13.55 9.41 -2.51
N ASN A 30 -13.72 8.50 -1.55
CA ASN A 30 -12.76 8.33 -0.46
C ASN A 30 -11.59 7.44 -0.89
N LYS A 31 -11.12 7.54 -2.13
CA LYS A 31 -10.10 6.65 -2.68
C LYS A 31 -8.70 7.26 -2.54
N MET A 32 -7.77 6.51 -1.95
CA MET A 32 -6.36 6.87 -1.81
C MET A 32 -5.57 6.60 -3.08
N MET A 33 -5.77 5.44 -3.69
CA MET A 33 -4.92 4.91 -4.76
C MET A 33 -5.70 4.72 -6.05
N THR A 34 -5.06 4.92 -7.21
CA THR A 34 -5.75 4.86 -8.50
C THR A 34 -6.37 3.49 -8.81
N ASN A 35 -7.32 3.51 -9.74
CA ASN A 35 -7.89 2.31 -10.33
C ASN A 35 -6.93 1.78 -11.41
N THR A 36 -6.88 0.46 -11.59
CA THR A 36 -6.27 -0.11 -12.78
C THR A 36 -7.25 -0.01 -13.95
N ARG A 37 -6.79 0.56 -15.07
CA ARG A 37 -7.57 0.76 -16.30
C ARG A 37 -6.79 0.17 -17.46
N ASN A 38 -6.82 -1.15 -17.65
CA ASN A 38 -6.41 -1.89 -18.87
C ASN A 38 -6.28 -3.39 -18.51
N PRO A 39 -7.02 -4.30 -19.17
CA PRO A 39 -6.90 -5.74 -18.90
C PRO A 39 -5.53 -6.34 -19.27
N LEU A 40 -4.80 -5.72 -20.20
CA LEU A 40 -3.52 -6.20 -20.73
C LEU A 40 -2.30 -5.68 -19.96
N ASN A 41 -2.49 -4.86 -18.91
CA ASN A 41 -1.39 -4.32 -18.09
C ASN A 41 -0.29 -3.61 -18.92
N ILE A 42 -0.66 -2.95 -20.03
CA ILE A 42 0.29 -2.20 -20.88
C ILE A 42 0.86 -1.03 -20.07
N LEU A 43 -0.03 -0.21 -19.50
CA LEU A 43 0.34 0.85 -18.56
C LEU A 43 0.49 0.28 -17.15
N LYS A 44 1.73 0.31 -16.63
CA LYS A 44 2.12 -0.34 -15.36
C LYS A 44 2.23 0.64 -14.20
N THR A 45 1.59 1.79 -14.32
CA THR A 45 1.76 2.89 -13.38
C THR A 45 0.66 2.91 -12.32
N SER A 46 -0.53 2.40 -12.63
CA SER A 46 -1.66 2.37 -11.71
C SER A 46 -1.45 1.46 -10.51
N GLY A 47 -2.09 1.83 -9.40
CA GLY A 47 -2.06 1.04 -8.17
C GLY A 47 -0.69 1.01 -7.51
N GLN A 48 -0.50 -0.01 -6.68
CA GLN A 48 0.74 -0.36 -6.01
C GLN A 48 1.47 -1.42 -6.82
N ARG A 49 2.72 -1.12 -7.16
CA ARG A 49 3.64 -2.02 -7.86
C ARG A 49 4.89 -2.26 -7.03
N ILE A 50 5.56 -3.38 -7.26
CA ILE A 50 6.79 -3.75 -6.56
C ILE A 50 7.83 -4.14 -7.60
N TYR A 51 9.03 -3.59 -7.45
CA TYR A 51 10.20 -3.89 -8.24
C TYR A 51 11.23 -4.54 -7.33
N GLY A 52 11.69 -5.75 -7.66
CA GLY A 52 12.78 -6.43 -6.95
C GLY A 52 14.11 -6.24 -7.68
N ARG A 53 15.20 -6.00 -6.93
CA ARG A 53 16.55 -5.99 -7.52
C ARG A 53 17.05 -7.42 -7.70
N ILE A 54 17.00 -7.91 -8.94
CA ILE A 54 17.38 -9.28 -9.31
C ILE A 54 18.52 -9.20 -10.32
N ARG A 55 19.64 -9.89 -10.04
CA ARG A 55 20.87 -9.84 -10.84
C ARG A 55 21.34 -8.40 -11.11
N GLY A 56 21.35 -7.58 -10.05
CA GLY A 56 21.85 -6.20 -10.10
C GLY A 56 20.88 -5.13 -10.62
N ILE A 57 19.78 -5.52 -11.27
CA ILE A 57 18.82 -4.60 -11.93
C ILE A 57 17.44 -4.68 -11.25
N TYR A 58 16.77 -3.54 -11.09
CA TYR A 58 15.37 -3.53 -10.64
C TYR A 58 14.43 -4.02 -11.73
N ARG A 59 13.66 -5.06 -11.43
CA ARG A 59 12.66 -5.66 -12.31
C ARG A 59 11.28 -5.57 -11.67
N LEU A 60 10.29 -5.13 -12.44
CA LEU A 60 8.90 -5.14 -11.98
C LEU A 60 8.43 -6.59 -11.76
N LEU A 61 7.90 -6.87 -10.57
CA LEU A 61 7.19 -8.11 -10.29
C LEU A 61 5.80 -8.00 -10.92
N ALA A 62 5.62 -8.66 -12.06
CA ALA A 62 4.44 -8.57 -12.89
C ALA A 62 3.66 -9.89 -12.92
N MET A 63 3.91 -10.76 -13.90
CA MET A 63 3.21 -12.02 -14.01
C MET A 63 3.89 -13.07 -13.13
N PRO A 64 3.23 -13.57 -12.06
CA PRO A 64 3.82 -14.57 -11.19
C PRO A 64 3.78 -15.95 -11.83
N SER A 65 4.54 -16.89 -11.26
CA SER A 65 4.45 -18.32 -11.61
C SER A 65 3.16 -18.95 -11.09
N LEU A 66 2.66 -18.48 -9.94
CA LEU A 66 1.38 -18.89 -9.37
C LEU A 66 0.65 -17.69 -8.74
N PHE A 67 -0.66 -17.65 -8.94
CA PHE A 67 -1.55 -16.67 -8.34
C PHE A 67 -2.67 -17.39 -7.59
N GLU A 68 -2.73 -17.15 -6.28
CA GLU A 68 -3.63 -17.83 -5.35
C GLU A 68 -4.63 -16.83 -4.78
N ILE A 69 -5.92 -17.19 -4.76
CA ILE A 69 -6.99 -16.37 -4.18
C ILE A 69 -7.74 -17.19 -3.12
N GLY A 70 -7.87 -16.60 -1.93
CA GLY A 70 -8.74 -17.05 -0.85
C GLY A 70 -9.30 -15.84 -0.10
N PHE A 71 -9.31 -15.87 1.24
CA PHE A 71 -9.50 -14.65 2.06
C PHE A 71 -8.32 -13.67 1.99
N TYR A 72 -7.35 -13.97 1.14
CA TYR A 72 -6.17 -13.20 0.78
C TYR A 72 -5.92 -13.37 -0.72
N VAL A 73 -4.97 -12.61 -1.25
CA VAL A 73 -4.43 -12.81 -2.58
C VAL A 73 -2.92 -13.01 -2.45
N ARG A 74 -2.35 -13.99 -3.14
CA ARG A 74 -0.92 -14.28 -3.07
C ARG A 74 -0.31 -14.49 -4.44
N TRP A 75 0.88 -13.94 -4.61
CA TRP A 75 1.72 -14.07 -5.79
C TRP A 75 2.98 -14.86 -5.42
N TYR A 76 3.37 -15.77 -6.30
CA TYR A 76 4.59 -16.55 -6.21
C TYR A 76 5.45 -16.25 -7.43
N ASP A 77 6.51 -15.47 -7.25
CA ASP A 77 7.45 -15.08 -8.29
C ASP A 77 8.72 -15.93 -8.17
N LYS A 78 8.85 -16.93 -9.05
CA LYS A 78 10.03 -17.80 -9.09
C LYS A 78 11.22 -17.07 -9.73
N THR A 79 12.36 -17.14 -9.06
CA THR A 79 13.67 -16.73 -9.58
C THR A 79 14.54 -17.97 -9.83
N ASP A 80 15.80 -17.80 -10.21
CA ASP A 80 16.69 -18.93 -10.49
C ASP A 80 16.93 -19.80 -9.25
N ASP A 81 16.95 -19.16 -8.08
CA ASP A 81 17.46 -19.72 -6.84
C ASP A 81 16.57 -19.42 -5.63
N ASP A 82 15.34 -18.92 -5.83
CA ASP A 82 14.42 -18.55 -4.75
C ASP A 82 12.98 -18.36 -5.25
N LEU A 83 12.03 -18.32 -4.31
CA LEU A 83 10.64 -18.00 -4.53
C LEU A 83 10.24 -16.76 -3.71
N ILE A 84 9.92 -15.67 -4.39
CA ILE A 84 9.40 -14.47 -3.75
C ILE A 84 7.90 -14.63 -3.58
N ILE A 85 7.43 -14.58 -2.33
CA ILE A 85 6.03 -14.76 -1.95
C ILE A 85 5.47 -13.44 -1.43
N ILE A 86 4.45 -12.92 -2.12
CA ILE A 86 3.76 -11.69 -1.74
C ILE A 86 2.33 -12.02 -1.36
N THR A 87 1.86 -11.62 -0.18
CA THR A 87 0.50 -11.88 0.29
C THR A 87 -0.20 -10.56 0.64
N ASN A 88 -1.34 -10.30 0.02
CA ASN A 88 -2.22 -9.18 0.33
C ASN A 88 -3.50 -9.67 1.01
N TYR A 89 -3.92 -9.02 2.10
CA TYR A 89 -5.16 -9.38 2.78
C TYR A 89 -5.74 -8.22 3.57
N ALA A 90 -7.05 -8.22 3.76
CA ALA A 90 -7.73 -7.31 4.68
C ALA A 90 -7.71 -7.90 6.10
N SER A 91 -7.41 -7.08 7.11
CA SER A 91 -7.40 -7.52 8.50
C SER A 91 -8.81 -7.70 9.03
N SER A 92 -9.06 -8.79 9.74
CA SER A 92 -10.30 -8.98 10.50
C SER A 92 -10.34 -8.16 11.80
N ALA A 93 -9.20 -7.66 12.27
CA ALA A 93 -9.07 -6.93 13.53
C ALA A 93 -9.41 -5.43 13.41
N GLY A 94 -9.55 -4.90 12.20
CA GLY A 94 -9.81 -3.48 11.99
C GLY A 94 -9.68 -3.03 10.53
N PRO A 95 -9.82 -1.73 10.27
CA PRO A 95 -9.83 -1.15 8.94
C PRO A 95 -8.39 -1.05 8.39
N GLU A 96 -7.80 -2.20 8.08
CA GLU A 96 -6.41 -2.33 7.66
C GLU A 96 -6.27 -3.30 6.49
N ILE A 97 -5.50 -2.90 5.48
CA ILE A 97 -5.02 -3.79 4.41
C ILE A 97 -3.55 -4.05 4.67
N ARG A 98 -3.15 -5.32 4.63
CA ARG A 98 -1.76 -5.74 4.80
C ARG A 98 -1.19 -6.28 3.51
N LEU A 99 0.08 -6.02 3.32
CA LEU A 99 0.91 -6.61 2.27
C LEU A 99 2.17 -7.15 2.90
N GLU A 100 2.39 -8.44 2.80
CA GLU A 100 3.58 -9.11 3.31
C GLU A 100 4.40 -9.62 2.13
N CYS A 101 5.71 -9.47 2.20
CA CYS A 101 6.64 -9.98 1.21
C CYS A 101 7.74 -10.76 1.93
N ARG A 102 7.95 -12.01 1.51
CA ARG A 102 9.02 -12.88 2.00
C ARG A 102 9.70 -13.64 0.87
N SER A 103 10.95 -14.02 1.09
CA SER A 103 11.66 -15.03 0.32
C SER A 103 11.41 -16.40 0.97
N GLU A 104 11.25 -17.45 0.17
CA GLU A 104 11.19 -18.83 0.66
C GLU A 104 12.54 -19.28 1.22
N GLU A 105 13.63 -18.91 0.55
CA GLU A 105 15.01 -19.20 0.97
C GLU A 105 15.56 -18.24 2.04
N GLY A 106 14.74 -17.30 2.54
CA GLY A 106 15.17 -16.29 3.51
C GLY A 106 16.14 -15.24 2.97
N LYS A 107 16.28 -15.13 1.64
CA LYS A 107 17.15 -14.17 0.98
C LYS A 107 16.67 -12.74 1.13
N SER A 108 17.64 -11.83 1.19
CA SER A 108 17.38 -10.40 1.24
C SER A 108 17.58 -9.74 -0.12
N TYR A 109 16.54 -9.08 -0.61
CA TYR A 109 16.57 -8.25 -1.82
C TYR A 109 16.29 -6.78 -1.51
N SER A 110 16.69 -5.90 -2.43
CA SER A 110 16.27 -4.50 -2.43
C SER A 110 14.96 -4.35 -3.21
N PHE A 111 14.01 -3.55 -2.72
CA PHE A 111 12.78 -3.23 -3.45
C PHE A 111 12.59 -1.76 -3.66
N LEU A 112 11.83 -1.49 -4.71
CA LEU A 112 11.16 -0.24 -4.90
C LEU A 112 9.67 -0.53 -5.03
N ALA A 113 8.85 0.06 -4.16
CA ALA A 113 7.41 0.00 -4.27
C ALA A 113 6.89 1.35 -4.78
N THR A 114 6.01 1.32 -5.77
CA THR A 114 5.42 2.52 -6.36
C THR A 114 3.93 2.54 -6.05
N GLY A 115 3.37 3.71 -5.81
CA GLY A 115 1.93 3.90 -5.64
C GLY A 115 1.48 5.16 -6.36
N GLN A 116 0.53 5.02 -7.29
CA GLN A 116 -0.13 6.19 -7.87
C GLN A 116 -1.27 6.63 -6.95
N ILE A 117 -1.15 7.86 -6.44
CA ILE A 117 -2.08 8.40 -5.45
C ILE A 117 -3.12 9.30 -6.16
N SER A 118 -4.39 9.13 -5.82
CA SER A 118 -5.48 10.01 -6.29
C SER A 118 -6.00 10.91 -5.18
N MET A 119 -6.23 10.38 -3.97
CA MET A 119 -6.89 11.11 -2.86
C MET A 119 -8.19 11.82 -3.28
N GLY A 120 -8.98 11.11 -4.09
CA GLY A 120 -10.17 11.60 -4.75
C GLY A 120 -10.63 10.68 -5.89
N PRO A 121 -11.66 11.09 -6.66
CA PRO A 121 -12.26 10.30 -7.73
C PRO A 121 -11.28 9.90 -8.83
N ASN A 122 -10.48 10.84 -9.32
CA ASN A 122 -9.45 10.54 -10.32
C ASN A 122 -8.07 11.06 -9.92
N GLU A 123 -7.05 10.42 -10.50
CA GLU A 123 -5.68 10.89 -10.50
C GLU A 123 -5.57 12.30 -11.10
N TYR A 124 -4.62 13.09 -10.59
CA TYR A 124 -4.25 14.42 -11.10
C TYR A 124 -5.31 15.53 -10.94
N GLU A 125 -6.45 15.28 -10.32
CA GLU A 125 -7.50 16.30 -10.12
C GLU A 125 -7.24 17.21 -8.92
N HIS A 126 -6.77 16.63 -7.80
CA HIS A 126 -6.64 17.36 -6.55
C HIS A 126 -5.25 17.21 -5.94
N PRO A 127 -4.72 18.26 -5.29
CA PRO A 127 -3.49 18.15 -4.53
C PRO A 127 -3.73 17.30 -3.28
N PHE A 128 -2.68 16.68 -2.78
CA PHE A 128 -2.65 15.99 -1.50
C PHE A 128 -1.35 16.30 -0.76
N THR A 129 -1.33 15.99 0.54
CA THR A 129 -0.14 16.13 1.38
C THR A 129 0.31 14.77 1.87
N ILE A 130 1.62 14.61 2.02
CA ILE A 130 2.25 13.44 2.61
C ILE A 130 3.13 13.90 3.77
N ARG A 131 2.99 13.27 4.92
CA ARG A 131 3.86 13.48 6.08
C ARG A 131 4.48 12.16 6.50
N GLN A 132 5.81 12.06 6.47
CA GLN A 132 6.56 10.91 6.98
C GLN A 132 6.85 11.08 8.48
N GLU A 133 6.70 10.00 9.23
CA GLU A 133 6.95 9.88 10.67
C GLU A 133 7.64 8.55 10.93
N GLY A 134 8.98 8.57 10.97
CA GLY A 134 9.79 7.35 11.06
C GLY A 134 9.49 6.39 9.90
N ASN A 135 9.08 5.17 10.24
CA ASN A 135 8.76 4.12 9.27
C ASN A 135 7.26 4.05 8.94
N ALA A 136 6.60 5.20 8.93
CA ALA A 136 5.24 5.36 8.46
C ALA A 136 5.09 6.70 7.74
N PHE A 137 4.09 6.80 6.88
CA PHE A 137 3.68 8.07 6.31
C PHE A 137 2.15 8.17 6.27
N THR A 138 1.65 9.39 6.33
CA THR A 138 0.23 9.70 6.29
C THR A 138 -0.07 10.56 5.07
N ILE A 139 -1.09 10.17 4.30
CA ILE A 139 -1.59 10.91 3.14
C ILE A 139 -2.92 11.56 3.51
N ARG A 140 -3.08 12.85 3.20
CA ARG A 140 -4.31 13.61 3.39
C ARG A 140 -4.69 14.35 2.11
N THR A 141 -5.99 14.47 1.86
CA THR A 141 -6.48 15.25 0.73
C THR A 141 -6.24 16.75 0.96
N GLY A 142 -5.93 17.49 -0.09
CA GLY A 142 -5.71 18.93 -0.02
C GLY A 142 -6.99 19.70 0.31
N ASP A 143 -6.87 20.99 0.62
CA ASP A 143 -8.00 21.82 1.09
C ASP A 143 -9.12 21.99 0.06
N LYS A 144 -8.85 21.76 -1.23
CA LYS A 144 -9.78 21.99 -2.36
C LYS A 144 -10.45 20.72 -2.90
N SER A 145 -10.44 19.61 -2.16
CA SER A 145 -11.07 18.35 -2.60
C SER A 145 -12.51 18.24 -2.08
N PRO A 146 -13.50 17.85 -2.92
CA PRO A 146 -14.87 17.59 -2.48
C PRO A 146 -14.97 16.56 -1.34
N CYS A 147 -14.00 15.63 -1.27
CA CYS A 147 -13.94 14.65 -0.21
C CYS A 147 -13.72 15.28 1.17
N ARG A 148 -13.08 16.46 1.23
CA ARG A 148 -12.76 17.15 2.47
C ARG A 148 -13.95 17.87 3.07
N GLU A 149 -14.90 18.31 2.25
CA GLU A 149 -16.15 18.93 2.70
C GLU A 149 -16.99 17.92 3.50
N VAL A 150 -17.03 16.67 3.06
CA VAL A 150 -17.80 15.60 3.70
C VAL A 150 -16.99 14.88 4.79
N TYR A 151 -15.70 14.65 4.55
CA TYR A 151 -14.79 13.93 5.44
C TYR A 151 -13.49 14.74 5.67
N PRO A 152 -13.52 15.81 6.48
CA PRO A 152 -12.38 16.70 6.68
C PRO A 152 -11.16 15.99 7.27
N ASP A 153 -11.40 14.92 8.03
CA ASP A 153 -10.36 14.13 8.68
C ASP A 153 -9.83 12.97 7.84
N LEU A 154 -10.37 12.74 6.63
CA LEU A 154 -10.01 11.60 5.78
C LEU A 154 -8.48 11.52 5.59
N CYS A 155 -7.92 10.42 6.06
CA CYS A 155 -6.50 10.17 5.94
C CYS A 155 -6.19 8.68 5.81
N TYR A 156 -5.07 8.41 5.15
CA TYR A 156 -4.51 7.08 5.00
C TYR A 156 -3.14 7.04 5.63
N ARG A 157 -2.93 6.11 6.56
CA ARG A 157 -1.60 5.86 7.12
C ARG A 157 -1.06 4.56 6.58
N MET A 158 0.13 4.62 6.01
CA MET A 158 0.89 3.46 5.60
C MET A 158 2.07 3.29 6.54
N LYS A 159 2.21 2.10 7.10
CA LYS A 159 3.32 1.72 7.98
C LYS A 159 4.08 0.58 7.33
N LEU A 160 5.39 0.62 7.45
CA LEU A 160 6.26 -0.49 7.12
C LEU A 160 6.83 -1.09 8.42
N ALA A 161 6.98 -2.41 8.43
CA ALA A 161 7.69 -3.16 9.46
C ALA A 161 8.66 -4.12 8.77
N GLY A 162 9.78 -4.41 9.45
CA GLY A 162 10.80 -5.33 8.93
C GLY A 162 11.76 -4.72 7.91
N ALA A 163 11.56 -3.49 7.47
CA ALA A 163 12.49 -2.74 6.61
C ALA A 163 12.39 -1.24 6.86
N GLU A 164 13.40 -0.48 6.48
CA GLU A 164 13.36 0.99 6.46
C GLU A 164 13.08 1.50 5.05
N PHE A 165 12.42 2.65 4.95
CA PHE A 165 12.16 3.27 3.66
C PHE A 165 12.49 4.76 3.61
N ARG A 166 12.66 5.24 2.38
CA ARG A 166 12.64 6.67 2.05
C ARG A 166 11.55 6.95 1.03
N LEU A 167 10.83 8.05 1.23
CA LEU A 167 9.90 8.55 0.23
C LEU A 167 10.66 9.27 -0.88
N ALA A 168 10.31 8.97 -2.12
CA ALA A 168 10.84 9.64 -3.29
C ALA A 168 9.74 9.94 -4.32
N GLY A 169 10.05 10.80 -5.29
CA GLY A 169 9.25 11.02 -6.49
C GLY A 169 9.75 10.21 -7.69
N GLY A 170 9.10 10.36 -8.85
CA GLY A 170 9.37 9.52 -10.05
C GLY A 170 10.75 9.68 -10.66
N ARG A 171 11.48 10.71 -10.25
CA ARG A 171 12.86 10.95 -10.65
C ARG A 171 13.82 9.87 -10.18
N ILE A 172 13.45 9.01 -9.23
CA ILE A 172 14.29 7.89 -8.77
C ILE A 172 14.66 6.90 -9.88
N PHE A 173 13.89 6.85 -10.97
CA PHE A 173 14.22 6.02 -12.13
C PHE A 173 15.17 6.69 -13.14
N LEU A 174 15.47 7.98 -12.95
CA LEU A 174 16.35 8.72 -13.84
C LEU A 174 17.76 8.74 -13.24
N GLU A 175 18.75 8.49 -14.11
CA GLU A 175 20.15 8.61 -13.74
C GLU A 175 20.47 10.06 -13.32
N GLY A 176 21.27 10.22 -12.25
CA GLY A 176 21.68 11.55 -11.76
C GLY A 176 20.60 12.38 -11.06
N ALA A 177 19.36 11.91 -10.94
CA ALA A 177 18.25 12.70 -10.39
C ALA A 177 18.00 12.48 -8.87
N TRP A 178 18.97 11.91 -8.16
CA TRP A 178 18.92 11.67 -6.71
C TRP A 178 18.89 12.99 -5.93
N GLY A 179 17.96 13.13 -4.98
CA GLY A 179 17.89 14.31 -4.09
C GLY A 179 17.20 15.54 -4.67
N ILE A 180 16.78 15.52 -5.94
CA ILE A 180 16.04 16.64 -6.54
C ILE A 180 14.54 16.50 -6.20
N PRO A 181 13.93 17.46 -5.51
CA PRO A 181 12.50 17.39 -5.20
C PRO A 181 11.68 17.30 -6.50
N PRO A 182 10.64 16.44 -6.54
CA PRO A 182 9.88 16.23 -7.76
C PRO A 182 9.06 17.48 -8.13
N PRO A 183 8.96 17.83 -9.41
CA PRO A 183 8.14 18.96 -9.87
C PRO A 183 6.63 18.64 -9.75
N TRP A 184 6.28 17.36 -9.56
CA TRP A 184 4.90 16.89 -9.55
C TRP A 184 4.65 15.97 -8.34
N ARG A 185 3.75 16.39 -7.45
CA ARG A 185 3.42 15.74 -6.17
C ARG A 185 2.52 14.49 -6.29
N PHE A 186 2.57 13.71 -7.37
CA PHE A 186 1.51 12.71 -7.65
C PHE A 186 1.93 11.25 -7.55
N TRP A 187 3.22 10.98 -7.41
CA TRP A 187 3.74 9.62 -7.31
C TRP A 187 4.41 9.40 -5.96
N LEU A 188 4.01 8.33 -5.29
CA LEU A 188 4.68 7.87 -4.10
C LEU A 188 5.65 6.75 -4.48
N PHE A 189 6.94 6.99 -4.28
CA PHE A 189 7.96 5.95 -4.35
C PHE A 189 8.44 5.62 -2.95
N LEU A 190 8.39 4.34 -2.62
CA LEU A 190 8.94 3.78 -1.41
C LEU A 190 10.20 3.03 -1.81
N GLN A 191 11.37 3.63 -1.61
CA GLN A 191 12.61 2.88 -1.72
C GLN A 191 12.82 2.15 -0.41
N LEU A 192 12.85 0.81 -0.47
CA LEU A 192 13.28 0.00 0.66
C LEU A 192 14.80 -0.13 0.59
N ALA A 193 15.48 0.25 1.67
CA ALA A 193 16.92 0.03 1.77
C ALA A 193 17.21 -1.47 1.66
N ALA A 194 18.32 -1.82 1.01
CA ALA A 194 18.78 -3.19 0.91
C ALA A 194 18.88 -3.82 2.32
N GLY A 195 18.33 -5.03 2.49
CA GLY A 195 18.79 -5.91 3.57
C GLY A 195 17.92 -6.12 4.81
N LYS A 196 16.60 -5.88 4.80
CA LYS A 196 15.77 -6.31 5.94
C LYS A 196 14.46 -6.96 5.45
N TRP A 197 14.40 -8.28 5.63
CA TRP A 197 13.30 -9.16 5.23
C TRP A 197 12.91 -10.08 6.40
N PRO A 198 11.66 -10.58 6.44
CA PRO A 198 10.52 -10.20 5.61
C PRO A 198 10.03 -8.78 5.93
N PHE A 199 9.34 -8.13 4.98
CA PHE A 199 8.70 -6.84 5.26
C PHE A 199 7.17 -6.96 5.25
N LYS A 200 6.54 -6.11 6.05
CA LYS A 200 5.08 -6.01 6.17
C LYS A 200 4.65 -4.56 6.04
N GLY A 201 3.87 -4.26 5.00
CA GLY A 201 3.15 -3.01 4.82
C GLY A 201 1.75 -3.12 5.39
N ALA A 202 1.31 -2.09 6.11
CA ALA A 202 -0.06 -1.96 6.58
C ALA A 202 -0.62 -0.59 6.17
N CYS A 203 -1.80 -0.57 5.54
CA CYS A 203 -2.51 0.65 5.20
C CYS A 203 -3.83 0.71 5.99
N THR A 204 -4.01 1.79 6.74
CA THR A 204 -5.24 2.07 7.48
C THR A 204 -5.88 3.34 6.95
N GLY A 205 -7.20 3.33 6.79
CA GLY A 205 -7.98 4.50 6.42
C GLY A 205 -8.88 4.92 7.59
N LYS A 206 -9.00 6.23 7.80
CA LYS A 206 -9.91 6.80 8.80
C LYS A 206 -10.64 7.98 8.19
N THR A 207 -11.95 8.02 8.38
CA THR A 207 -12.84 9.12 7.95
C THR A 207 -13.14 10.13 9.07
N GLY A 208 -12.79 9.81 10.33
CA GLY A 208 -13.02 10.67 11.50
C GLY A 208 -11.72 11.11 12.22
N PRO A 209 -11.83 11.97 13.25
CA PRO A 209 -10.70 12.68 13.85
C PRO A 209 -9.66 11.76 14.50
N LEU A 210 -8.39 12.17 14.46
CA LEU A 210 -7.28 11.50 15.13
C LEU A 210 -7.37 11.69 16.65
N ARG A 211 -8.11 10.84 17.37
CA ARG A 211 -8.07 10.81 18.84
C ARG A 211 -6.75 10.20 19.33
N ASN A 212 -5.93 11.01 20.01
CA ASN A 212 -4.75 10.65 20.82
C ASN A 212 -3.78 9.62 20.21
N GLY A 213 -3.23 9.88 19.01
CA GLY A 213 -2.10 9.11 18.45
C GLY A 213 -2.35 7.61 18.20
N ASN A 214 -3.52 7.08 18.57
CA ASN A 214 -3.82 5.66 18.53
C ASN A 214 -4.51 5.31 17.21
N TRP A 215 -3.69 4.81 16.30
CA TRP A 215 -4.12 4.17 15.05
C TRP A 215 -4.65 2.74 15.27
N ILE A 216 -4.45 2.18 16.46
CA ILE A 216 -4.79 0.80 16.79
C ILE A 216 -6.26 0.73 17.23
N GLY A 217 -7.07 -0.02 16.49
CA GLY A 217 -8.39 -0.44 16.96
C GLY A 217 -8.23 -1.19 18.28
N ARG A 218 -9.03 -0.84 19.29
CA ARG A 218 -9.03 -1.52 20.60
C ARG A 218 -8.99 -3.04 20.37
N ARG A 219 -7.94 -3.72 20.83
CA ARG A 219 -8.02 -5.14 21.14
C ARG A 219 -9.18 -5.27 22.13
N LYS A 220 -10.30 -5.85 21.70
CA LYS A 220 -11.22 -6.44 22.68
C LYS A 220 -10.44 -7.61 23.27
N ASN A 221 -10.12 -7.54 24.56
CA ASN A 221 -9.73 -8.72 25.32
C ASN A 221 -10.85 -9.74 25.16
N SER A 222 -10.63 -10.77 24.35
CA SER A 222 -11.36 -12.02 24.50
C SER A 222 -10.91 -12.59 25.84
N GLY A 223 -11.80 -12.54 26.83
CA GLY A 223 -11.61 -13.25 28.09
C GLY A 223 -11.39 -14.74 27.85
N PRO A 224 -10.81 -15.47 28.82
CA PRO A 224 -10.51 -16.87 28.63
C PRO A 224 -11.81 -17.64 28.41
N PHE A 225 -11.88 -18.35 27.28
CA PHE A 225 -12.85 -19.41 27.09
C PHE A 225 -12.50 -20.51 28.11
N SER A 226 -13.18 -20.52 29.27
CA SER A 226 -13.22 -21.68 30.15
C SER A 226 -14.22 -22.67 29.55
N GLY A 227 -13.72 -23.82 29.10
CA GLY A 227 -14.56 -24.88 28.53
C GLY A 227 -15.46 -25.54 29.57
N LYS A 228 -16.48 -26.24 29.07
CA LYS A 228 -16.91 -27.52 29.61
C LYS A 228 -17.21 -28.46 28.44
N ARG A 229 -16.83 -29.71 28.70
CA ARG A 229 -16.97 -30.91 27.88
C ARG A 229 -18.40 -31.11 27.39
#